data_AF-A0A960CW53-F1
#
_entry.id   AF-A0A960CW53-F1
#
_cell.length_a   1.000
_cell.length_b   1.000
_cell.length_c   1.000
_cell.angle_alpha   90.00
_cell.angle_beta   90.00
_cell.angle_gamma   90.00
#
_symmetry.space_group_name_H-M   'P 1'
#
loop_
_entity.id
_entity.type
_entity.pdbx_description
1 polymer ?
#
loop_
_entity_poly.entity_id
_entity_poly.type
_entity_poly.pdbx_seq_one_letter_code
_entity_poly.pdbx_strand_id
1 'polypeptide(L)'
;MLARNAEALYWIGRYVERADDTARILDVTVHQLLEDSSVDPDQTSRVLLQVLGIEPPKHQLDLWSLTDLVAFSRGLQGGCSIVDAISAARENARSARE
;
A
#
# COMPACT_ATOMS: atom_id res chain seq x y z
N MET A 1 20.68 -4.94 22.94
CA MET A 1 19.64 -5.97 22.65
C MET A 1 18.23 -5.42 22.88
N LEU A 2 17.86 -4.90 24.05
CA LEU A 2 16.51 -4.34 24.29
C LEU A 2 16.14 -3.18 23.34
N ALA A 3 17.04 -2.23 23.10
CA ALA A 3 16.78 -1.09 22.20
C ALA A 3 16.49 -1.53 20.76
N ARG A 4 17.23 -2.53 20.24
CA ARG A 4 17.03 -3.09 18.90
C ARG A 4 15.67 -3.79 18.79
N ASN A 5 15.27 -4.54 19.80
CA ASN A 5 13.98 -5.23 19.79
C ASN A 5 12.81 -4.24 19.89
N ALA A 6 12.95 -3.18 20.68
CA ALA A 6 11.96 -2.11 20.76
C ALA A 6 11.81 -1.37 19.42
N GLU A 7 12.93 -1.05 18.76
CA GLU A 7 12.95 -0.44 17.43
C GLU A 7 12.30 -1.34 16.38
N ALA A 8 12.61 -2.64 16.36
CA ALA A 8 11.98 -3.58 15.45
C ALA A 8 10.47 -3.69 15.67
N LEU A 9 10.01 -3.76 16.93
CA LEU A 9 8.58 -3.78 17.26
C LEU A 9 7.86 -2.51 16.81
N TYR A 10 8.49 -1.34 16.99
CA TYR A 10 7.97 -0.08 16.49
C TYR A 10 7.76 -0.14 14.97
N TRP A 11 8.79 -0.53 14.21
CA TRP A 11 8.69 -0.60 12.75
C TRP A 11 7.70 -1.65 12.25
N ILE A 12 7.63 -2.82 12.89
CA ILE A 12 6.60 -3.83 12.59
C ILE A 12 5.21 -3.20 12.72
N GLY A 13 4.93 -2.53 13.83
CA GLY A 13 3.65 -1.87 14.06
C GLY A 13 3.34 -0.83 12.98
N ARG A 14 4.30 0.04 12.65
CA ARG A 14 4.15 1.08 11.60
C ARG A 14 3.87 0.51 10.22
N TYR A 15 4.53 -0.59 9.85
CA TYR A 15 4.31 -1.22 8.55
C TYR A 15 2.98 -1.96 8.50
N VAL A 16 2.54 -2.60 9.59
CA VAL A 16 1.22 -3.24 9.68
C VAL A 16 0.10 -2.20 9.62
N GLU A 17 0.23 -1.09 10.36
CA GLU A 17 -0.71 0.05 10.31
C GLU A 17 -0.82 0.61 8.89
N ARG A 18 0.32 0.86 8.22
CA ARG A 18 0.34 1.32 6.83
C ARG A 18 -0.36 0.34 5.88
N ALA A 19 -0.14 -0.96 6.05
CA ALA A 19 -0.77 -1.98 5.22
C ALA A 19 -2.30 -1.98 5.39
N ASP A 20 -2.80 -1.87 6.63
CA ASP A 20 -4.24 -1.79 6.93
C ASP A 20 -4.86 -0.52 6.34
N ASP A 21 -4.28 0.66 6.60
CA ASP A 21 -4.78 1.94 6.08
C ASP A 21 -4.84 1.95 4.56
N THR A 22 -3.79 1.43 3.90
CA THR A 22 -3.72 1.34 2.43
C THR A 22 -4.77 0.38 1.88
N ALA A 23 -4.98 -0.77 2.54
CA ALA A 23 -6.02 -1.72 2.16
C ALA A 23 -7.43 -1.12 2.28
N ARG A 24 -7.70 -0.37 3.36
CA ARG A 24 -9.02 0.23 3.61
C ARG A 24 -9.37 1.30 2.58
N ILE A 25 -8.44 2.16 2.21
CA ILE A 25 -8.71 3.19 1.19
C ILE A 25 -8.80 2.60 -0.22
N LEU A 26 -8.00 1.57 -0.52
CA LEU A 26 -8.13 0.82 -1.77
C LEU A 26 -9.49 0.14 -1.85
N ASP A 27 -9.95 -0.50 -0.77
CA ASP A 27 -11.23 -1.20 -0.71
C ASP A 27 -12.42 -0.28 -1.02
N VAL A 28 -12.48 0.90 -0.40
CA VAL A 28 -13.51 1.91 -0.70
C VAL A 28 -13.47 2.33 -2.17
N THR A 29 -12.27 2.52 -2.71
CA THR A 29 -12.08 2.95 -4.12
C THR A 29 -12.53 1.86 -5.09
N VAL A 30 -12.18 0.60 -4.82
CA VAL A 30 -12.60 -0.55 -5.61
C VAL A 30 -14.13 -0.69 -5.58
N HIS A 31 -14.76 -0.58 -4.42
CA HIS A 31 -16.22 -0.61 -4.32
C HIS A 31 -16.87 0.52 -5.11
N GLN A 32 -16.38 1.76 -5.00
CA GLN A 32 -16.89 2.90 -5.76
C GLN A 32 -16.84 2.65 -7.27
N LEU A 33 -15.70 2.14 -7.77
CA LEU A 33 -15.51 1.86 -9.20
C LEU A 33 -16.38 0.71 -9.73
N LEU A 34 -16.78 -0.23 -8.86
CA LEU A 34 -17.66 -1.35 -9.22
C LEU A 34 -19.14 -0.95 -9.18
N GLU A 35 -19.53 -0.08 -8.26
CA GLU A 35 -20.93 0.28 -8.02
C GLU A 35 -21.43 1.43 -8.89
N ASP A 36 -20.55 2.37 -9.28
CA ASP A 36 -20.93 3.57 -10.05
C ASP A 36 -20.22 3.64 -11.40
N SER A 37 -20.96 3.28 -12.45
CA SER A 37 -20.46 3.32 -13.84
C SER A 37 -20.29 4.72 -14.42
N SER A 38 -20.73 5.77 -13.71
CA SER A 38 -20.52 7.16 -14.12
C SER A 38 -19.14 7.71 -13.71
N VAL A 39 -18.44 7.00 -12.83
CA VAL A 39 -17.10 7.35 -12.35
C VAL A 39 -16.05 6.97 -13.38
N ASP A 40 -15.12 7.88 -13.68
CA ASP A 40 -13.95 7.58 -14.50
C ASP A 40 -12.90 6.78 -13.69
N PRO A 41 -12.61 5.52 -14.07
CA PRO A 41 -11.63 4.70 -13.36
C PRO A 41 -10.21 5.28 -13.39
N ASP A 42 -9.81 5.91 -14.49
CA ASP A 42 -8.45 6.45 -14.62
C ASP A 42 -8.26 7.65 -13.68
N GLN A 43 -9.19 8.60 -13.73
CA GLN A 43 -9.14 9.79 -12.88
C GLN A 43 -9.18 9.42 -11.39
N THR A 44 -10.10 8.54 -11.00
CA THR A 44 -10.24 8.11 -9.60
C THR A 44 -9.00 7.37 -9.10
N SER A 45 -8.44 6.48 -9.93
CA SER A 45 -7.19 5.79 -9.62
C SER A 45 -6.03 6.76 -9.41
N ARG A 46 -5.90 7.78 -10.28
CA ARG A 46 -4.84 8.80 -10.13
C ARG A 46 -4.97 9.61 -8.84
N VAL A 47 -6.20 9.97 -8.46
CA VAL A 47 -6.46 10.67 -7.20
C VAL A 47 -6.06 9.80 -6.01
N LEU A 48 -6.42 8.51 -6.00
CA LEU A 48 -5.99 7.59 -4.94
C LEU A 48 -4.46 7.49 -4.86
N LEU A 49 -3.78 7.33 -6.00
CA LEU A 49 -2.31 7.26 -6.02
C LEU A 49 -1.67 8.52 -5.45
N GLN A 50 -2.20 9.71 -5.77
CA GLN A 50 -1.72 10.97 -5.18
C GLN A 50 -1.95 11.03 -3.67
N VAL A 51 -3.09 10.59 -3.17
CA VAL A 51 -3.38 10.50 -1.72
C VAL A 51 -2.39 9.59 -1.01
N LEU A 52 -2.03 8.47 -1.64
CA LEU A 52 -1.04 7.51 -1.13
C LEU A 52 0.42 7.97 -1.30
N GLY A 53 0.65 9.10 -1.97
CA GLY A 53 1.99 9.59 -2.29
C GLY A 53 2.72 8.75 -3.34
N ILE A 54 1.98 8.04 -4.19
CA ILE A 54 2.51 7.23 -5.30
C ILE A 54 2.39 8.04 -6.59
N GLU A 55 3.50 8.19 -7.31
CA GLU A 55 3.50 8.89 -8.60
C GLU A 55 2.67 8.09 -9.62
N PRO A 56 1.60 8.67 -10.20
CA PRO A 56 0.77 7.95 -11.14
C PRO A 56 1.51 7.65 -12.45
N PRO A 57 1.41 6.41 -12.99
CA PRO A 57 2.00 6.10 -14.29
C PRO A 57 1.33 6.88 -15.41
N LYS A 58 2.05 7.07 -16.52
CA LYS A 58 1.55 7.84 -17.69
C LYS A 58 0.49 7.11 -18.51
N HIS A 59 0.42 5.78 -18.43
CA HIS A 59 -0.61 5.00 -19.11
C HIS A 59 -1.95 5.10 -18.38
N GLN A 60 -3.03 4.73 -19.06
CA GLN A 60 -4.35 4.68 -18.45
C GLN A 60 -4.40 3.61 -17.35
N LEU A 61 -5.11 3.92 -16.27
CA LEU A 61 -5.37 3.04 -15.14
C LEU A 61 -6.80 2.54 -15.20
N ASP A 62 -6.96 1.31 -14.76
CA ASP A 62 -8.21 0.63 -14.52
C ASP A 62 -8.18 0.00 -13.13
N LEU A 63 -9.29 -0.60 -12.72
CA LEU A 63 -9.42 -1.25 -11.41
C LEU A 63 -8.32 -2.30 -11.17
N TRP A 64 -7.96 -3.06 -12.20
CA TRP A 64 -6.94 -4.11 -12.10
C TRP A 64 -5.54 -3.55 -11.90
N SER A 65 -5.12 -2.61 -12.75
CA SER A 65 -3.81 -1.97 -12.67
C SER A 65 -3.65 -1.13 -11.40
N LEU A 66 -4.71 -0.47 -10.93
CA LEU A 66 -4.72 0.19 -9.62
C LEU A 66 -4.50 -0.82 -8.48
N THR A 67 -5.28 -1.91 -8.48
CA THR A 67 -5.19 -2.94 -7.43
C THR A 67 -3.81 -3.60 -7.43
N ASP A 68 -3.28 -3.93 -8.60
CA ASP A 68 -1.93 -4.50 -8.73
C ASP A 68 -0.88 -3.55 -8.16
N LEU A 69 -0.94 -2.27 -8.53
CA LEU A 69 0.04 -1.28 -8.11
C LEU A 69 0.00 -0.99 -6.60
N VAL A 70 -1.20 -0.86 -6.02
CA VAL A 70 -1.37 -0.51 -4.60
C VAL A 70 -1.24 -1.74 -3.69
N ALA A 71 -1.72 -2.91 -4.11
CA ALA A 71 -1.72 -4.10 -3.27
C ALA A 71 -0.47 -4.98 -3.47
N PHE A 72 -0.11 -5.27 -4.73
CA PHE A 72 0.76 -6.41 -5.06
C PHE A 72 2.15 -6.03 -5.59
N SER A 73 2.31 -4.83 -6.12
CA SER A 73 3.58 -4.35 -6.65
C SER A 73 4.69 -4.40 -5.59
N ARG A 74 5.92 -4.63 -6.05
CA ARG A 74 7.10 -4.77 -5.19
C ARG A 74 8.16 -3.76 -5.59
N GLY A 75 8.85 -3.21 -4.60
CA GLY A 75 9.95 -2.28 -4.82
C GLY A 75 9.47 -0.92 -5.35
N LEU A 76 8.24 -0.53 -5.01
CA LEU A 76 7.81 0.85 -5.20
C LEU A 76 8.70 1.74 -4.32
N GLN A 77 9.10 2.89 -4.86
CA GLN A 77 9.86 3.85 -4.07
C GLN A 77 9.03 4.26 -2.85
N GLY A 78 9.61 4.09 -1.65
CA GLY A 78 8.94 4.37 -0.38
C GLY A 78 8.15 3.20 0.22
N GLY A 79 8.14 2.01 -0.39
CA GLY A 79 7.45 0.83 0.15
C GLY A 79 5.94 1.08 0.29
N CYS A 80 5.35 1.65 -0.76
CA CYS A 80 4.00 2.20 -0.71
C CYS A 80 2.89 1.18 -0.98
N SER A 81 3.21 -0.03 -1.45
CA SER A 81 2.21 -1.08 -1.59
C SER A 81 1.99 -1.86 -0.29
N ILE A 82 0.86 -2.57 -0.23
CA ILE A 82 0.55 -3.49 0.88
C ILE A 82 1.60 -4.59 1.00
N VAL A 83 2.00 -5.20 -0.13
CA VAL A 83 3.05 -6.25 -0.13
C VAL A 83 4.40 -5.71 0.34
N ASP A 84 4.79 -4.49 -0.04
CA ASP A 84 6.06 -3.90 0.42
C ASP A 84 6.01 -3.64 1.93
N ALA A 85 4.92 -3.09 2.45
CA ALA A 85 4.74 -2.84 3.88
C ALA A 85 4.79 -4.15 4.69
N ILE A 86 4.03 -5.17 4.29
CA ILE A 86 4.05 -6.48 4.97
C ILE A 86 5.42 -7.16 4.86
N SER A 87 6.11 -7.02 3.73
CA SER A 87 7.47 -7.55 3.56
C SER A 87 8.46 -6.86 4.49
N ALA A 88 8.37 -5.54 4.65
CA ALA A 88 9.20 -4.78 5.58
C ALA A 88 8.91 -5.14 7.05
N ALA A 89 7.64 -5.33 7.42
CA ALA A 89 7.27 -5.82 8.75
C ALA A 89 7.88 -7.21 9.02
N ARG A 90 7.79 -8.13 8.04
CA ARG A 90 8.35 -9.47 8.16
C ARG A 90 9.87 -9.46 8.34
N GLU A 91 10.58 -8.59 7.61
CA GLU A 91 12.03 -8.47 7.73
C GLU A 91 12.44 -7.94 9.12
N ASN A 92 11.73 -6.94 9.64
CA ASN A 92 11.96 -6.45 11.01
C ASN A 92 11.69 -7.55 12.06
N ALA A 93 10.64 -8.36 11.88
CA ALA A 93 10.34 -9.48 12.77
C ALA A 93 11.43 -10.56 12.72
N ARG A 94 12.02 -10.82 11.55
CA ARG A 94 13.13 -11.75 11.40
C ARG A 94 14.37 -11.24 12.12
N SER A 95 14.74 -9.97 11.90
CA SER A 95 15.90 -9.34 12.54
C SER A 95 15.77 -9.24 14.07
N ALA A 96 14.55 -9.08 14.60
CA ALA A 96 14.31 -9.07 16.04
C ALA A 96 14.53 -10.43 16.72
N ARG A 97 14.43 -11.52 15.95
CA ARG A 97 14.62 -12.90 16.44
C ARG A 97 16.10 -13.31 16.47
N GLU A 98 16.89 -12.78 15.55
CA GLU A 98 18.35 -12.96 15.46
C GLU A 98 19.09 -12.04 16.47
#